data_AF-A0A952UZA9-F1
#
_entry.id   AF-A0A952UZA9-F1
#
_cell.length_a   1.000
_cell.length_b   1.000
_cell.length_c   1.000
_cell.angle_alpha   90.00
_cell.angle_beta   90.00
_cell.angle_gamma   90.00
#
_symmetry.space_group_name_H-M   'P 1'
#
loop_
_entity.id
_entity.type
_entity.pdbx_description
1 polymer ?
#
loop_
_entity_poly.entity_id
_entity_poly.type
_entity_poly.pdbx_seq_one_letter_code
_entity_poly.pdbx_strand_id
1 'polypeptide(L)'
;MAAWFALASALSDTTRYEEAADAWTRAAALAPVDHRASAHYNAGNGWLAAGRPDAAVEAYRAALAAGFDEVGVLHGWALAHARAAGRAAARGDDLRAVDDAAAAIVGGAAAAIIDDAAAAIVDDAAAASVGGADGWALLGTWRAEVMGDRRRAVPAFEQAIALDAEAGDGEWWLELARCRVALGEPAAASTASDRARELDHPGWFDVDVAVASTRGDAETLLARWGAQLALPGRSAASVRLLSALGRDEAARELAAARLDDPSTPQAERIELSEALAETALTRGDPSAALDALDRGGSERDASAVLRARALVEVGRADAVDAVLARWENAGATAPPAVRMVRAMAAAARGHAVEPTALDVIDPRPSWFRLPGK
;
A
#
# COMPACT_ATOMS: atom_id res chain seq x y z
N MET A 1 -7.10 14.12 -28.16
CA MET A 1 -5.77 13.74 -27.63
C MET A 1 -5.36 14.69 -26.50
N ALA A 2 -4.91 15.92 -26.76
CA ALA A 2 -4.48 16.87 -25.72
C ALA A 2 -5.53 17.10 -24.60
N ALA A 3 -6.82 17.16 -24.96
CA ALA A 3 -7.91 17.25 -23.99
C ALA A 3 -8.02 16.02 -23.07
N TRP A 4 -7.71 14.82 -23.56
CA TRP A 4 -7.71 13.60 -22.75
C TRP A 4 -6.48 13.52 -21.84
N PHE A 5 -5.30 13.94 -22.31
CA PHE A 5 -4.10 14.07 -21.48
C PHE A 5 -4.31 15.06 -20.32
N ALA A 6 -4.83 16.25 -20.62
CA ALA A 6 -5.10 17.27 -19.60
C ALA A 6 -6.18 16.82 -18.60
N LEU A 7 -7.23 16.16 -19.08
CA LEU A 7 -8.25 15.58 -18.21
C LEU A 7 -7.67 14.49 -17.31
N ALA A 8 -6.86 13.59 -17.88
CA ALA A 8 -6.26 12.50 -17.13
C ALA A 8 -5.30 13.01 -16.04
N SER A 9 -4.49 14.03 -16.34
CA SER A 9 -3.64 14.70 -15.35
C SER A 9 -4.48 15.34 -14.24
N ALA A 10 -5.51 16.11 -14.58
CA ALA A 10 -6.37 16.75 -13.58
C ALA A 10 -7.12 15.72 -12.71
N LEU A 11 -7.50 14.57 -13.27
CA LEU A 11 -8.10 13.47 -12.52
C LEU A 11 -7.09 12.77 -11.61
N SER A 12 -5.84 12.57 -12.07
CA SER A 12 -4.75 12.06 -11.24
C SER A 12 -4.47 12.99 -10.05
N ASP A 13 -4.38 14.30 -10.29
CA ASP A 13 -4.12 15.32 -9.26
C ASP A 13 -5.25 15.40 -8.23
N THR A 14 -6.47 15.01 -8.62
CA THR A 14 -7.63 14.93 -7.72
C THR A 14 -7.88 13.53 -7.18
N THR A 15 -6.91 12.62 -7.29
CA THR A 15 -6.93 11.25 -6.76
C THR A 15 -8.05 10.35 -7.32
N ARG A 16 -8.64 10.73 -8.45
CA ARG A 16 -9.70 9.97 -9.15
C ARG A 16 -9.06 8.94 -10.09
N TYR A 17 -8.32 8.00 -9.50
CA TYR A 17 -7.36 7.17 -10.22
C TYR A 17 -7.95 6.26 -11.30
N GLU A 18 -9.13 5.66 -11.09
CA GLU A 18 -9.78 4.84 -12.13
C GLU A 18 -10.19 5.69 -13.34
N GLU A 19 -10.80 6.85 -13.09
CA GLU A 19 -11.22 7.76 -14.16
C GLU A 19 -10.02 8.39 -14.88
N ALA A 20 -8.94 8.66 -14.13
CA ALA A 20 -7.67 9.09 -14.69
C ALA A 20 -7.09 7.99 -15.59
N ALA A 21 -7.08 6.73 -15.15
CA ALA A 21 -6.56 5.60 -15.92
C ALA A 21 -7.37 5.34 -17.20
N ASP A 22 -8.69 5.47 -17.15
CA ASP A 22 -9.55 5.43 -18.33
C ASP A 22 -9.26 6.58 -19.30
N ALA A 23 -9.08 7.80 -18.79
CA ALA A 23 -8.73 8.96 -19.59
C ALA A 23 -7.34 8.80 -20.24
N TRP A 24 -6.36 8.25 -19.51
CA TRP A 24 -5.03 7.90 -20.03
C TRP A 24 -5.11 6.81 -21.10
N THR A 25 -5.93 5.79 -20.91
CA THR A 25 -6.14 4.72 -21.90
C THR A 25 -6.75 5.27 -23.19
N ARG A 26 -7.74 6.16 -23.09
CA ARG A 26 -8.32 6.88 -24.24
C ARG A 26 -7.31 7.83 -24.90
N ALA A 27 -6.46 8.47 -24.10
CA ALA A 27 -5.39 9.31 -24.60
C ALA A 27 -4.40 8.48 -25.44
N ALA A 28 -3.99 7.31 -24.94
CA ALA A 28 -3.09 6.38 -25.64
C ALA A 28 -3.66 5.89 -26.97
N ALA A 29 -4.95 5.53 -27.01
CA ALA A 29 -5.63 5.10 -28.24
C ALA A 29 -5.67 6.18 -29.33
N LEU A 30 -5.61 7.45 -28.94
CA LEU A 30 -5.66 8.60 -29.84
C LEU A 30 -4.27 9.23 -30.07
N ALA A 31 -3.23 8.73 -29.40
CA ALA A 31 -1.91 9.33 -29.40
C ALA A 31 -1.06 8.87 -30.61
N PRO A 32 -0.18 9.76 -31.14
CA PRO A 32 0.90 9.37 -32.03
C PRO A 32 1.80 8.35 -31.30
N VAL A 33 2.55 7.57 -32.07
CA VAL A 33 3.41 6.50 -31.54
C VAL A 33 4.28 7.00 -30.38
N ASP A 34 4.89 8.18 -30.54
CA ASP A 34 5.82 8.80 -29.59
C ASP A 34 5.21 9.18 -28.23
N HIS A 35 3.88 9.33 -28.13
CA HIS A 35 3.18 9.67 -26.87
C HIS A 35 2.30 8.55 -26.35
N ARG A 36 2.20 7.45 -27.10
CA ARG A 36 1.39 6.29 -26.75
C ARG A 36 2.01 5.50 -25.59
N ALA A 37 3.32 5.36 -25.64
CA ALA A 37 4.20 4.81 -24.62
C ALA A 37 3.93 5.41 -23.22
N SER A 38 4.12 6.73 -23.08
CA SER A 38 3.93 7.44 -21.81
C SER A 38 2.47 7.46 -21.34
N ALA A 39 1.51 7.51 -22.26
CA ALA A 39 0.09 7.41 -21.91
C ALA A 39 -0.29 6.03 -21.36
N HIS A 40 0.27 4.94 -21.90
CA HIS A 40 0.09 3.60 -21.36
C HIS A 40 0.76 3.43 -19.99
N TYR A 41 1.94 4.02 -19.79
CA TYR A 41 2.60 4.05 -18.48
C TYR A 41 1.76 4.78 -17.42
N ASN A 42 1.26 5.97 -17.74
CA ASN A 42 0.41 6.74 -16.83
C ASN A 42 -0.95 6.05 -16.59
N ALA A 43 -1.48 5.33 -17.58
CA ALA A 43 -2.64 4.46 -17.37
C ALA A 43 -2.30 3.33 -16.39
N GLY A 44 -1.13 2.71 -16.51
CA GLY A 44 -0.62 1.70 -15.56
C GLY A 44 -0.55 2.25 -14.13
N ASN A 45 0.06 3.43 -13.94
CA ASN A 45 0.13 4.09 -12.63
C ASN A 45 -1.26 4.39 -12.07
N GLY A 46 -2.17 4.90 -12.91
CA GLY A 46 -3.56 5.14 -12.53
C GLY A 46 -4.29 3.86 -12.11
N TRP A 47 -4.17 2.78 -12.87
CA TRP A 47 -4.78 1.48 -12.53
C TRP A 47 -4.16 0.88 -11.27
N LEU A 48 -2.86 1.07 -11.06
CA LEU A 48 -2.16 0.58 -9.88
C LEU A 48 -2.59 1.35 -8.61
N ALA A 49 -2.69 2.67 -8.69
CA ALA A 49 -3.22 3.53 -7.63
C ALA A 49 -4.72 3.29 -7.35
N ALA A 50 -5.46 2.86 -8.36
CA ALA A 50 -6.84 2.41 -8.24
C ALA A 50 -7.00 1.00 -7.63
N GLY A 51 -5.93 0.25 -7.39
CA GLY A 51 -6.01 -1.13 -6.88
C GLY A 51 -6.47 -2.14 -7.95
N ARG A 52 -6.23 -1.87 -9.23
CA ARG A 52 -6.57 -2.74 -10.38
C ARG A 52 -5.32 -3.29 -11.07
N PRO A 53 -4.49 -4.11 -10.39
CA PRO A 53 -3.20 -4.53 -10.91
C PRO A 53 -3.23 -5.35 -12.20
N ASP A 54 -4.27 -6.12 -12.51
CA ASP A 54 -4.38 -6.88 -13.78
C ASP A 54 -4.50 -5.91 -14.96
N ALA A 55 -5.25 -4.83 -14.77
CA ALA A 55 -5.36 -3.76 -15.78
C ALA A 55 -4.07 -2.93 -15.86
N ALA A 56 -3.41 -2.71 -14.72
CA ALA A 56 -2.10 -2.07 -14.68
C ALA A 56 -1.05 -2.90 -15.41
N VAL A 57 -1.05 -4.23 -15.24
CA VAL A 57 -0.18 -5.18 -15.95
C VAL A 57 -0.31 -5.01 -17.46
N GLU A 58 -1.54 -5.03 -17.99
CA GLU A 58 -1.76 -4.86 -19.42
C GLU A 58 -1.35 -3.47 -19.92
N ALA A 59 -1.58 -2.43 -19.11
CA ALA A 59 -1.17 -1.07 -19.46
C ALA A 59 0.35 -0.90 -19.48
N TYR A 60 1.09 -1.41 -18.49
CA TYR A 60 2.55 -1.38 -18.50
C TYR A 60 3.15 -2.26 -19.60
N ARG A 61 2.55 -3.43 -19.87
CA ARG A 61 2.92 -4.27 -21.02
C ARG A 61 2.75 -3.53 -22.34
N ALA A 62 1.66 -2.77 -22.50
CA ALA A 62 1.42 -1.95 -23.68
C ALA A 62 2.41 -0.78 -23.78
N ALA A 63 2.84 -0.21 -22.65
CA ALA A 63 3.89 0.82 -22.61
C ALA A 63 5.24 0.26 -23.09
N LEU A 64 5.65 -0.91 -22.58
CA LEU A 64 6.88 -1.60 -23.00
C LEU A 64 6.84 -1.98 -24.49
N ALA A 65 5.71 -2.51 -24.97
CA ALA A 65 5.53 -2.85 -26.37
C ALA A 65 5.56 -1.63 -27.32
N ALA A 66 5.28 -0.44 -26.78
CA ALA A 66 5.40 0.83 -27.50
C ALA A 66 6.81 1.46 -27.41
N GLY A 67 7.79 0.75 -26.84
CA GLY A 67 9.18 1.20 -26.72
C GLY A 67 9.45 2.10 -25.51
N PHE A 68 8.59 2.07 -24.49
CA PHE A 68 8.82 2.77 -23.23
C PHE A 68 9.53 1.83 -22.26
N ASP A 69 10.86 1.77 -22.36
CA ASP A 69 11.75 0.89 -21.60
C ASP A 69 12.35 1.57 -20.36
N GLU A 70 11.63 2.55 -19.79
CA GLU A 70 12.05 3.20 -18.56
C GLU A 70 11.86 2.29 -17.34
N VAL A 71 12.81 2.38 -16.40
CA VAL A 71 12.80 1.60 -15.16
C VAL A 71 11.53 1.82 -14.34
N GLY A 72 10.92 3.01 -14.41
CA GLY A 72 9.63 3.31 -13.78
C GLY A 72 8.48 2.43 -14.29
N VAL A 73 8.46 2.09 -15.59
CA VAL A 73 7.46 1.20 -16.20
C VAL A 73 7.63 -0.21 -15.66
N LEU A 74 8.87 -0.67 -15.55
CA LEU A 74 9.22 -1.99 -15.08
C LEU A 74 8.97 -2.13 -13.57
N HIS A 75 9.22 -1.07 -12.80
CA HIS A 75 8.82 -0.97 -11.40
C HIS A 75 7.31 -1.10 -11.25
N GLY A 76 6.55 -0.26 -11.96
CA GLY A 76 5.09 -0.29 -11.94
C GLY A 76 4.54 -1.64 -12.38
N TRP A 77 5.15 -2.25 -13.40
CA TRP A 77 4.77 -3.56 -13.91
C TRP A 77 5.06 -4.69 -12.92
N ALA A 78 6.21 -4.68 -12.26
CA ALA A 78 6.56 -5.64 -11.22
C ALA A 78 5.62 -5.51 -10.01
N LEU A 79 5.32 -4.29 -9.57
CA LEU A 79 4.37 -4.02 -8.49
C LEU A 79 2.95 -4.45 -8.87
N ALA A 80 2.53 -4.19 -10.11
CA ALA A 80 1.26 -4.66 -10.65
C ALA A 80 1.18 -6.19 -10.68
N HIS A 81 2.23 -6.87 -11.16
CA HIS A 81 2.27 -8.32 -11.16
C HIS A 81 2.28 -8.91 -9.76
N ALA A 82 3.04 -8.35 -8.83
CA ALA A 82 3.05 -8.79 -7.43
C ALA A 82 1.66 -8.68 -6.81
N ARG A 83 0.96 -7.57 -7.04
CA ARG A 83 -0.41 -7.40 -6.55
C ARG A 83 -1.41 -8.31 -7.27
N ALA A 84 -1.26 -8.57 -8.58
CA ALA A 84 -2.09 -9.49 -9.37
C ALA A 84 -1.89 -10.96 -8.98
N ALA A 85 -0.63 -11.36 -8.82
CA ALA A 85 -0.19 -12.63 -8.23
C ALA A 85 -0.84 -12.87 -6.88
N GLY A 86 -0.86 -11.82 -6.05
CA GLY A 86 -1.59 -11.81 -4.80
C GLY A 86 -3.07 -12.21 -4.95
N ARG A 87 -3.71 -11.81 -6.05
CA ARG A 87 -5.13 -12.12 -6.31
C ARG A 87 -5.37 -13.54 -6.79
N ALA A 88 -4.54 -14.04 -7.71
CA ALA A 88 -4.63 -15.42 -8.19
C ALA A 88 -4.42 -16.40 -7.01
N ALA A 89 -3.42 -16.11 -6.17
CA ALA A 89 -3.20 -16.81 -4.91
C ALA A 89 -4.43 -16.81 -3.99
N ALA A 90 -5.14 -15.67 -3.86
CA ALA A 90 -6.33 -15.54 -3.03
C ALA A 90 -7.53 -16.37 -3.54
N ARG A 91 -7.61 -16.65 -4.85
CA ARG A 91 -8.65 -17.51 -5.47
C ARG A 91 -8.37 -19.00 -5.31
N GLY A 92 -7.18 -19.37 -4.84
CA GLY A 92 -6.74 -20.77 -4.72
C GLY A 92 -6.11 -21.33 -5.99
N ASP A 93 -5.66 -20.45 -6.90
CA ASP A 93 -4.91 -20.84 -8.09
C ASP A 93 -3.49 -21.29 -7.70
N ASP A 94 -2.86 -22.16 -8.49
CA ASP A 94 -1.54 -22.74 -8.19
C ASP A 94 -0.46 -21.65 -8.05
N LEU A 95 0.04 -21.49 -6.82
CA LEU A 95 1.03 -20.48 -6.44
C LEU A 95 2.37 -20.68 -7.15
N ARG A 96 2.71 -21.90 -7.59
CA ARG A 96 3.96 -22.13 -8.35
C ARG A 96 3.95 -21.41 -9.68
N ALA A 97 2.82 -21.43 -10.40
CA ALA A 97 2.70 -20.72 -11.68
C ALA A 97 2.78 -19.19 -11.50
N VAL A 98 2.36 -18.69 -10.33
CA VAL A 98 2.38 -17.29 -9.96
C VAL A 98 3.79 -16.83 -9.55
N ASP A 99 4.49 -17.64 -8.74
CA ASP A 99 5.89 -17.44 -8.37
C ASP A 99 6.80 -17.55 -9.61
N ASP A 100 6.55 -18.52 -10.49
CA ASP A 100 7.27 -18.68 -11.76
C ASP A 100 7.01 -17.50 -12.70
N ALA A 101 5.79 -16.97 -12.75
CA ALA A 101 5.47 -15.79 -13.57
C ALA A 101 6.06 -14.50 -13.00
N ALA A 102 5.99 -14.27 -11.68
CA ALA A 102 6.59 -13.11 -11.03
C ALA A 102 8.13 -13.16 -11.12
N ALA A 103 8.75 -14.32 -10.92
CA ALA A 103 10.18 -14.53 -11.13
C ALA A 103 10.58 -14.40 -12.61
N ALA A 104 9.76 -14.87 -13.55
CA ALA A 104 9.99 -14.68 -14.98
C ALA A 104 9.74 -13.25 -15.47
N ILE A 105 9.06 -12.41 -14.70
CA ILE A 105 8.76 -11.01 -15.04
C ILE A 105 9.73 -10.06 -14.36
N VAL A 106 10.11 -10.30 -13.12
CA VAL A 106 11.23 -9.62 -12.46
C VAL A 106 12.53 -10.02 -13.18
N GLY A 107 12.64 -11.29 -13.55
CA GLY A 107 13.64 -11.80 -14.47
C GLY A 107 13.51 -11.24 -15.89
N GLY A 108 12.32 -11.23 -16.47
CA GLY A 108 12.07 -10.74 -17.82
C GLY A 108 12.28 -9.23 -17.98
N ALA A 109 11.94 -8.45 -16.95
CA ALA A 109 12.22 -7.02 -16.83
C ALA A 109 13.72 -6.77 -16.69
N ALA A 110 14.40 -7.54 -15.84
CA ALA A 110 15.86 -7.54 -15.76
C ALA A 110 16.53 -7.95 -17.08
N ALA A 111 15.95 -8.91 -17.81
CA ALA A 111 16.44 -9.37 -19.11
C ALA A 111 16.07 -8.45 -20.29
N ALA A 112 15.03 -7.63 -20.15
CA ALA A 112 14.66 -6.61 -21.13
C ALA A 112 15.52 -5.34 -20.98
N ILE A 113 15.96 -5.03 -19.76
CA ILE A 113 16.96 -3.97 -19.50
C ILE A 113 18.37 -4.47 -19.90
N ILE A 114 18.66 -5.76 -19.72
CA ILE A 114 20.00 -6.32 -19.90
C ILE A 114 19.91 -7.71 -20.55
N ASP A 115 20.54 -7.87 -21.71
CA ASP A 115 20.83 -9.19 -22.28
C ASP A 115 21.46 -10.08 -21.16
N ASP A 116 20.73 -11.10 -20.70
CA ASP A 116 21.20 -12.27 -19.91
C ASP A 116 21.03 -12.31 -18.35
N ALA A 117 20.05 -11.64 -17.71
CA ALA A 117 19.92 -11.67 -16.22
C ALA A 117 18.55 -12.10 -15.63
N ALA A 118 17.69 -12.81 -16.38
CA ALA A 118 16.35 -13.14 -15.89
C ALA A 118 16.28 -14.14 -14.72
N ALA A 119 17.23 -15.06 -14.62
CA ALA A 119 17.11 -16.16 -13.68
C ALA A 119 17.57 -15.81 -12.25
N ALA A 120 17.99 -14.57 -11.98
CA ALA A 120 18.90 -14.30 -10.86
C ALA A 120 18.37 -13.40 -9.74
N ILE A 121 17.13 -12.90 -9.75
CA ILE A 121 16.62 -12.07 -8.63
C ILE A 121 16.15 -12.96 -7.47
N VAL A 122 17.14 -13.61 -6.86
CA VAL A 122 17.05 -14.33 -5.58
C VAL A 122 18.22 -13.95 -4.68
N ASP A 123 19.26 -13.26 -5.18
CA ASP A 123 20.49 -12.93 -4.43
C ASP A 123 21.03 -11.51 -4.70
N ASP A 124 21.79 -10.98 -3.74
CA ASP A 124 22.37 -9.62 -3.73
C ASP A 124 23.30 -9.36 -4.95
N ALA A 125 23.90 -10.41 -5.50
CA ALA A 125 24.78 -10.34 -6.68
C ALA A 125 24.03 -9.95 -7.97
N ALA A 126 22.73 -10.25 -8.07
CA ALA A 126 21.93 -9.93 -9.25
C ALA A 126 21.39 -8.50 -9.22
N ALA A 127 21.05 -7.95 -8.05
CA ALA A 127 20.67 -6.54 -7.93
C ALA A 127 21.82 -5.60 -8.33
N ALA A 128 23.06 -5.97 -8.03
CA ALA A 128 24.24 -5.27 -8.55
C ALA A 128 24.36 -5.33 -10.08
N SER A 129 23.80 -6.38 -10.72
CA SER A 129 23.82 -6.55 -12.17
C SER A 129 22.66 -5.86 -12.89
N VAL A 130 21.54 -5.56 -12.22
CA VAL A 130 20.27 -5.05 -12.80
C VAL A 130 20.24 -3.53 -13.02
N GLY A 131 21.30 -2.81 -12.64
CA GLY A 131 21.51 -1.43 -13.10
C GLY A 131 21.29 -0.36 -12.03
N GLY A 132 22.35 -0.09 -11.25
CA GLY A 132 22.42 1.12 -10.42
C GLY A 132 21.45 1.14 -9.24
N ALA A 133 21.04 2.34 -8.83
CA ALA A 133 20.24 2.57 -7.63
C ALA A 133 18.84 1.93 -7.69
N ASP A 134 18.17 2.01 -8.85
CA ASP A 134 16.79 1.55 -9.03
C ASP A 134 16.63 0.03 -8.84
N GLY A 135 17.60 -0.76 -9.32
CA GLY A 135 17.58 -2.23 -9.17
C GLY A 135 17.62 -2.65 -7.70
N TRP A 136 18.37 -1.92 -6.88
CA TRP A 136 18.41 -2.12 -5.43
C TRP A 136 17.12 -1.69 -4.74
N ALA A 137 16.51 -0.58 -5.18
CA ALA A 137 15.23 -0.13 -4.64
C ALA A 137 14.11 -1.15 -4.93
N LEU A 138 14.06 -1.68 -6.15
CA LEU A 138 13.12 -2.74 -6.55
C LEU A 138 13.25 -3.99 -5.69
N LEU A 139 14.48 -4.44 -5.45
CA LEU A 139 14.75 -5.58 -4.57
C LEU A 139 14.28 -5.29 -3.14
N GLY A 140 14.54 -4.07 -2.63
CA GLY A 140 14.06 -3.60 -1.33
C GLY A 140 12.53 -3.68 -1.22
N THR A 141 11.82 -3.09 -2.18
CA THR A 141 10.35 -3.09 -2.22
C THR A 141 9.79 -4.51 -2.28
N TRP A 142 10.35 -5.37 -3.12
CA TRP A 142 9.90 -6.76 -3.20
C TRP A 142 10.09 -7.50 -1.88
N ARG A 143 11.24 -7.35 -1.23
CA ARG A 143 11.51 -7.97 0.08
C ARG A 143 10.58 -7.43 1.17
N ALA A 144 10.28 -6.13 1.17
CA ALA A 144 9.42 -5.50 2.16
C ALA A 144 7.94 -5.87 1.97
N GLU A 145 7.40 -5.69 0.76
CA GLU A 145 5.96 -5.76 0.48
C GLU A 145 5.49 -7.18 0.13
N VAL A 146 6.28 -7.92 -0.66
CA VAL A 146 5.88 -9.25 -1.13
C VAL A 146 6.28 -10.32 -0.13
N MET A 147 7.52 -10.27 0.35
CA MET A 147 8.05 -11.26 1.27
C MET A 147 7.77 -10.93 2.74
N GLY A 148 7.45 -9.68 3.06
CA GLY A 148 7.35 -9.20 4.45
C GLY A 148 8.68 -9.17 5.21
N ASP A 149 9.81 -9.47 4.54
CA ASP A 149 11.15 -9.55 5.13
C ASP A 149 11.82 -8.17 5.13
N ARG A 150 11.34 -7.34 6.05
CA ARG A 150 11.85 -5.98 6.28
C ARG A 150 13.33 -5.96 6.64
N ARG A 151 13.83 -7.04 7.28
CA ARG A 151 15.24 -7.16 7.66
C ARG A 151 16.14 -7.27 6.42
N ARG A 152 15.70 -7.98 5.38
CA ARG A 152 16.44 -8.07 4.10
C ARG A 152 16.16 -6.89 3.17
N ALA A 153 15.03 -6.20 3.34
CA ALA A 153 14.71 -5.00 2.56
C ALA A 153 15.62 -3.81 2.90
N VAL A 154 15.93 -3.59 4.19
CA VAL A 154 16.74 -2.45 4.66
C VAL A 154 18.09 -2.33 3.91
N PRO A 155 18.94 -3.38 3.83
CA PRO A 155 20.22 -3.27 3.12
C PRO A 155 20.06 -2.95 1.63
N ALA A 156 18.97 -3.40 0.99
CA ALA A 156 18.72 -3.11 -0.41
C ALA A 156 18.36 -1.63 -0.63
N PHE A 157 17.49 -1.07 0.21
CA PHE A 157 17.21 0.38 0.16
C PHE A 157 18.44 1.22 0.51
N GLU A 158 19.22 0.83 1.51
CA GLU A 158 20.47 1.51 1.85
C GLU A 158 21.45 1.51 0.68
N GLN A 159 21.54 0.41 -0.05
CA GLN A 159 22.39 0.31 -1.23
C GLN A 159 21.87 1.15 -2.40
N ALA A 160 20.55 1.20 -2.61
CA ALA A 160 19.93 2.09 -3.60
C ALA A 160 20.28 3.56 -3.31
N ILE A 161 20.04 4.00 -2.08
CA ILE A 161 20.32 5.35 -1.59
C ILE A 161 21.82 5.70 -1.63
N ALA A 162 22.69 4.72 -1.35
CA ALA A 162 24.13 4.93 -1.42
C ALA A 162 24.62 5.17 -2.86
N LEU A 163 23.92 4.61 -3.85
CA LEU A 163 24.22 4.81 -5.27
C LEU A 163 23.65 6.12 -5.79
N ASP A 164 22.41 6.44 -5.39
CA ASP A 164 21.79 7.73 -5.67
C ASP A 164 20.79 8.08 -4.55
N ALA A 165 21.12 9.11 -3.77
CA ALA A 165 20.35 9.51 -2.60
C ALA A 165 19.17 10.44 -2.94
N GLU A 166 19.13 10.99 -4.15
CA GLU A 166 18.07 11.87 -4.63
C GLU A 166 17.13 11.15 -5.60
N ALA A 167 17.58 10.05 -6.22
CA ALA A 167 16.72 9.19 -7.03
C ALA A 167 15.56 8.60 -6.22
N GLY A 168 14.45 8.39 -6.92
CA GLY A 168 13.20 7.92 -6.34
C GLY A 168 12.38 8.98 -5.60
N ASP A 169 12.68 10.27 -5.75
CA ASP A 169 11.88 11.40 -5.25
C ASP A 169 11.48 11.27 -3.75
N GLY A 170 12.38 10.68 -2.94
CA GLY A 170 12.16 10.45 -1.51
C GLY A 170 11.36 9.19 -1.14
N GLU A 171 10.82 8.44 -2.10
CA GLU A 171 10.09 7.20 -1.86
C GLU A 171 10.97 6.13 -1.20
N TRP A 172 12.23 5.98 -1.65
CA TRP A 172 13.12 4.96 -1.08
C TRP A 172 13.51 5.28 0.36
N TRP A 173 13.67 6.57 0.67
CA TRP A 173 13.86 7.04 2.04
C TRP A 173 12.64 6.76 2.89
N LEU A 174 11.44 6.96 2.34
CA LEU A 174 10.19 6.64 3.03
C LEU A 174 10.07 5.14 3.34
N GLU A 175 10.30 4.29 2.35
CA GLU A 175 10.22 2.83 2.50
C GLU A 175 11.28 2.28 3.45
N LEU A 176 12.51 2.82 3.40
CA LEU A 176 13.53 2.54 4.41
C LEU A 176 13.05 2.93 5.82
N ALA A 177 12.42 4.10 5.96
CA ALA A 177 11.92 4.57 7.24
C ALA A 177 10.80 3.66 7.77
N ARG A 178 9.85 3.24 6.92
CA ARG A 178 8.79 2.29 7.28
C ARG A 178 9.35 0.94 7.73
N CYS A 179 10.35 0.40 7.00
CA CYS A 179 11.03 -0.83 7.39
C CYS A 179 11.68 -0.70 8.78
N ARG A 180 12.37 0.41 9.05
CA ARG A 180 13.02 0.67 10.34
C ARG A 180 12.03 0.88 11.50
N VAL A 181 10.89 1.52 11.27
CA VAL A 181 9.80 1.59 12.27
C VAL A 181 9.37 0.18 12.66
N ALA A 182 9.09 -0.68 11.67
CA ALA A 182 8.61 -2.04 11.89
C ALA A 182 9.67 -2.94 12.56
N LEU A 183 10.96 -2.67 12.36
CA LEU A 183 12.06 -3.34 13.08
C LEU A 183 12.30 -2.79 14.49
N GLY A 184 11.57 -1.75 14.92
CA GLY A 184 11.74 -1.14 16.24
C GLY A 184 12.95 -0.21 16.34
N GLU A 185 13.35 0.42 15.23
CA GLU A 185 14.51 1.30 15.12
C GLU A 185 14.09 2.77 14.90
N PRO A 186 13.39 3.41 15.85
CA PRO A 186 12.74 4.71 15.62
C PRO A 186 13.74 5.86 15.38
N ALA A 187 15.00 5.74 15.84
CA ALA A 187 16.04 6.72 15.53
C ALA A 187 16.48 6.70 14.07
N ALA A 188 16.75 5.52 13.55
CA ALA A 188 17.14 5.34 12.16
C ALA A 188 15.95 5.63 11.22
N ALA A 189 14.72 5.34 11.64
CA ALA A 189 13.50 5.71 10.91
C ALA A 189 13.30 7.23 10.83
N SER A 190 13.50 7.95 11.95
CA SER A 190 13.40 9.42 11.98
C SER A 190 14.36 10.08 10.99
N THR A 191 15.61 9.62 10.91
CA THR A 191 16.59 10.15 9.96
C THR A 191 16.16 9.93 8.50
N ALA A 192 15.63 8.75 8.18
CA ALA A 192 15.16 8.47 6.82
C ALA A 192 13.88 9.27 6.48
N SER A 193 12.95 9.43 7.44
CA SER A 193 11.78 10.31 7.31
C SER A 193 12.18 11.78 7.08
N ASP A 194 13.23 12.24 7.76
CA ASP A 194 13.74 13.60 7.58
C ASP A 194 14.24 13.83 6.15
N ARG A 195 14.92 12.84 5.56
CA ARG A 195 15.37 12.90 4.16
C ARG A 195 14.20 12.84 3.17
N ALA A 196 13.20 12.00 3.40
CA ALA A 196 11.99 11.96 2.58
C ALA A 196 11.27 13.32 2.61
N ARG A 197 11.24 13.99 3.77
CA ARG A 197 10.67 15.34 3.92
C ARG A 197 11.48 16.42 3.21
N GLU A 198 12.81 16.36 3.26
CA GLU A 198 13.67 17.29 2.52
C GLU A 198 13.48 17.19 0.99
N LEU A 199 13.06 16.02 0.51
CA LEU A 199 12.68 15.75 -0.88
C LEU A 199 11.17 15.95 -1.15
N ASP A 200 10.45 16.61 -0.23
CA ASP A 200 9.02 16.92 -0.33
C ASP A 200 8.08 15.71 -0.51
N HIS A 201 8.52 14.50 -0.15
CA HIS A 201 7.73 13.28 -0.32
C HIS A 201 6.51 13.25 0.62
N PRO A 202 5.26 13.10 0.15
CA PRO A 202 4.05 13.34 0.95
C PRO A 202 3.86 12.38 2.14
N GLY A 203 4.47 11.19 2.12
CA GLY A 203 4.27 10.15 3.14
C GLY A 203 5.04 10.32 4.45
N TRP A 204 5.95 11.30 4.57
CA TRP A 204 6.82 11.44 5.76
C TRP A 204 6.04 11.57 7.08
N PHE A 205 4.86 12.20 7.04
CA PHE A 205 4.08 12.50 8.24
C PHE A 205 3.58 11.23 8.94
N ASP A 206 3.17 10.22 8.16
CA ASP A 206 2.73 8.93 8.70
C ASP A 206 3.86 8.21 9.44
N VAL A 207 5.07 8.29 8.90
CA VAL A 207 6.27 7.71 9.52
C VAL A 207 6.60 8.43 10.82
N ASP A 208 6.55 9.75 10.85
CA ASP A 208 6.80 10.52 12.07
C ASP A 208 5.79 10.20 13.17
N VAL A 209 4.51 10.01 12.84
CA VAL A 209 3.49 9.53 13.79
C VAL A 209 3.84 8.14 14.32
N ALA A 210 4.28 7.23 13.46
CA ALA A 210 4.64 5.86 13.86
C ALA A 210 5.91 5.82 14.73
N VAL A 211 6.93 6.61 14.37
CA VAL A 211 8.14 6.83 15.18
C VAL A 211 7.75 7.38 16.55
N ALA A 212 6.86 8.38 16.57
CA ALA A 212 6.50 9.04 17.80
C ALA A 212 5.70 8.15 18.75
N SER A 213 4.81 7.33 18.17
CA SER A 213 4.07 6.29 18.89
C SER A 213 5.02 5.25 19.49
N THR A 214 6.09 4.88 18.78
CA THR A 214 7.09 3.91 19.25
C THR A 214 7.96 4.46 20.38
N ARG A 215 8.30 5.76 20.34
CA ARG A 215 9.10 6.44 21.37
C ARG A 215 8.30 6.91 22.57
N GLY A 216 6.98 7.01 22.45
CA GLY A 216 6.13 7.64 23.46
C GLY A 216 6.25 9.16 23.53
N ASP A 217 6.66 9.82 22.44
CA ASP A 217 6.84 11.27 22.34
C ASP A 217 5.76 11.95 21.47
N ALA A 218 4.63 11.27 21.25
CA ALA A 218 3.48 11.73 20.46
C ALA A 218 2.97 13.14 20.84
N GLU A 219 3.07 13.54 22.11
CA GLU A 219 2.75 14.91 22.55
C GLU A 219 3.67 15.98 21.93
N THR A 220 4.95 15.67 21.77
CA THR A 220 5.92 16.58 21.15
C THR A 220 5.64 16.74 19.66
N LEU A 221 5.31 15.64 18.98
CA LEU A 221 4.90 15.67 17.58
C LEU A 221 3.63 16.51 17.39
N LEU A 222 2.63 16.31 18.27
CA LEU A 222 1.40 17.08 18.28
C LEU A 222 1.64 18.58 18.53
N ALA A 223 2.53 18.93 19.46
CA ALA A 223 2.89 20.33 19.72
C ALA A 223 3.57 20.98 18.51
N ARG A 224 4.43 20.23 17.80
CA ARG A 224 5.17 20.71 16.63
C ARG A 224 4.28 20.87 15.40
N TRP A 225 3.33 19.97 15.19
CA TRP A 225 2.57 19.85 13.94
C TRP A 225 1.06 19.94 14.09
N GLY A 226 0.54 20.24 15.29
CA GLY A 226 -0.89 20.24 15.62
C GLY A 226 -1.76 21.08 14.68
N ALA A 227 -1.25 22.23 14.23
CA ALA A 227 -1.95 23.11 13.29
C ALA A 227 -2.06 22.52 11.87
N GLN A 228 -1.23 21.54 11.52
CA GLN A 228 -1.17 20.91 10.20
C GLN A 228 -1.90 19.56 10.13
N LEU A 229 -2.47 19.10 11.24
CA LEU A 229 -3.16 17.81 11.33
C LEU A 229 -4.43 17.71 10.48
N ALA A 230 -5.08 18.85 10.24
CA ALA A 230 -6.29 18.95 9.44
C ALA A 230 -6.03 19.15 7.94
N LEU A 231 -4.75 19.18 7.51
CA LEU A 231 -4.44 19.26 6.08
C LEU A 231 -4.84 17.96 5.37
N PRO A 232 -5.37 18.05 4.14
CA PRO A 232 -5.65 16.88 3.31
C PRO A 232 -4.41 15.97 3.19
N GLY A 233 -4.63 14.65 3.20
CA GLY A 233 -3.56 13.65 3.13
C GLY A 233 -2.82 13.38 4.44
N ARG A 234 -3.16 14.06 5.55
CA ARG A 234 -2.57 13.79 6.89
C ARG A 234 -3.59 13.37 7.93
N SER A 235 -4.87 13.54 7.63
CA SER A 235 -5.94 13.43 8.62
C SER A 235 -6.07 12.02 9.21
N ALA A 236 -5.77 10.95 8.46
CA ALA A 236 -5.78 9.58 8.99
C ALA A 236 -4.68 9.32 10.03
N ALA A 237 -3.44 9.75 9.77
CA ALA A 237 -2.36 9.66 10.76
C ALA A 237 -2.60 10.56 11.97
N SER A 238 -3.21 11.73 11.78
CA SER A 238 -3.66 12.61 12.87
C SER A 238 -4.68 11.93 13.79
N VAL A 239 -5.66 11.20 13.23
CA VAL A 239 -6.63 10.41 14.01
C VAL A 239 -5.93 9.37 14.87
N ARG A 240 -4.99 8.62 14.28
CA ARG A 240 -4.19 7.61 15.01
C ARG A 240 -3.38 8.24 16.14
N LEU A 241 -2.72 9.37 15.87
CA LEU A 241 -1.94 10.11 16.86
C LEU A 241 -2.81 10.57 18.05
N LEU A 242 -3.95 11.19 17.77
CA LEU A 242 -4.87 11.67 18.81
C LEU A 242 -5.41 10.51 19.65
N SER A 243 -5.78 9.40 19.03
CA SER A 243 -6.25 8.22 19.78
C SER A 243 -5.13 7.58 20.61
N ALA A 244 -3.89 7.52 20.10
CA ALA A 244 -2.74 7.02 20.87
C ALA A 244 -2.47 7.87 22.13
N LEU A 245 -2.79 9.17 22.07
CA LEU A 245 -2.72 10.10 23.20
C LEU A 245 -3.95 10.07 24.14
N GLY A 246 -4.92 9.18 23.90
CA GLY A 246 -6.15 9.13 24.70
C GLY A 246 -7.18 10.22 24.34
N ARG A 247 -7.00 10.94 23.23
CA ARG A 247 -7.85 12.04 22.79
C ARG A 247 -8.87 11.59 21.75
N ASP A 248 -9.62 10.53 22.07
CA ASP A 248 -10.50 9.86 21.09
C ASP A 248 -11.66 10.73 20.62
N GLU A 249 -12.13 11.67 21.45
CA GLU A 249 -13.14 12.64 21.05
C GLU A 249 -12.61 13.59 19.97
N ALA A 250 -11.43 14.16 20.18
CA ALA A 250 -10.77 15.00 19.18
C ALA A 250 -10.47 14.21 17.89
N ALA A 251 -10.08 12.93 18.00
CA ALA A 251 -9.89 12.06 16.85
C ALA A 251 -11.19 11.87 16.04
N ARG A 252 -12.31 11.62 16.74
CA ARG A 252 -13.65 11.49 16.12
C ARG A 252 -14.13 12.79 15.48
N GLU A 253 -13.93 13.93 16.13
CA GLU A 253 -14.29 15.24 15.60
C GLU A 253 -13.52 15.59 14.33
N LEU A 254 -12.20 15.38 14.34
CA LEU A 254 -11.35 15.60 13.17
C LEU A 254 -11.80 14.75 11.97
N ALA A 255 -12.04 13.47 12.22
CA ALA A 255 -12.47 12.54 11.17
C ALA A 255 -13.88 12.86 10.66
N ALA A 256 -14.83 13.20 11.55
CA ALA A 256 -16.18 13.55 11.17
C ALA A 256 -16.23 14.80 10.28
N ALA A 257 -15.47 15.84 10.64
CA ALA A 257 -15.38 17.08 9.86
C ALA A 257 -14.96 16.83 8.39
N ARG A 258 -14.11 15.83 8.15
CA ARG A 258 -13.67 15.44 6.81
C ARG A 258 -14.62 14.45 6.15
N LEU A 259 -15.11 13.43 6.86
CA LEU A 259 -16.02 12.42 6.31
C LEU A 259 -17.37 13.01 5.88
N ASP A 260 -17.86 14.03 6.59
CA ASP A 260 -19.15 14.67 6.31
C ASP A 260 -19.04 15.79 5.25
N ASP A 261 -17.83 16.20 4.89
CA ASP A 261 -17.56 17.15 3.82
C ASP A 261 -17.68 16.46 2.45
N PRO A 262 -18.65 16.84 1.60
CA PRO A 262 -18.86 16.23 0.29
C PRO A 262 -17.68 16.41 -0.67
N SER A 263 -16.82 17.41 -0.42
CA SER A 263 -15.63 17.68 -1.24
C SER A 263 -14.44 16.79 -0.90
N THR A 264 -14.50 16.04 0.21
CA THR A 264 -13.43 15.14 0.63
C THR A 264 -13.24 14.00 -0.38
N PRO A 265 -12.03 13.83 -0.93
CA PRO A 265 -11.73 12.75 -1.86
C PRO A 265 -12.06 11.37 -1.30
N GLN A 266 -12.53 10.47 -2.15
CA GLN A 266 -12.90 9.10 -1.75
C GLN A 266 -11.73 8.34 -1.11
N ALA A 267 -10.49 8.57 -1.56
CA ALA A 267 -9.29 7.98 -0.97
C ALA A 267 -9.10 8.40 0.49
N GLU A 268 -9.20 9.70 0.77
CA GLU A 268 -9.06 10.25 2.13
C GLU A 268 -10.19 9.76 3.05
N ARG A 269 -11.43 9.66 2.55
CA ARG A 269 -12.55 9.10 3.32
C ARG A 269 -12.29 7.66 3.76
N ILE A 270 -11.70 6.84 2.87
CA ILE A 270 -11.35 5.45 3.19
C ILE A 270 -10.31 5.43 4.31
N GLU A 271 -9.20 6.16 4.13
CA GLU A 271 -8.12 6.18 5.12
C GLU A 271 -8.58 6.67 6.50
N LEU A 272 -9.46 7.68 6.54
CA LEU A 272 -10.07 8.19 7.77
C LEU A 272 -11.00 7.16 8.42
N SER A 273 -11.83 6.49 7.62
CA SER A 273 -12.72 5.44 8.13
C SER A 273 -11.94 4.26 8.71
N GLU A 274 -10.84 3.88 8.07
CA GLU A 274 -9.94 2.83 8.53
C GLU A 274 -9.26 3.22 9.84
N ALA A 275 -8.71 4.44 9.92
CA ALA A 275 -8.08 4.94 11.15
C ALA A 275 -9.08 5.00 12.33
N LEU A 276 -10.32 5.43 12.09
CA LEU A 276 -11.37 5.41 13.13
C LEU A 276 -11.74 3.99 13.56
N ALA A 277 -11.85 3.06 12.62
CA ALA A 277 -12.19 1.68 12.93
C ALA A 277 -11.09 0.97 13.71
N GLU A 278 -9.84 1.17 13.32
CA GLU A 278 -8.64 0.72 14.01
C GLU A 278 -8.57 1.21 15.46
N THR A 279 -8.82 2.50 15.67
CA THR A 279 -8.81 3.11 17.01
C THR A 279 -9.97 2.61 17.86
N ALA A 280 -11.18 2.51 17.30
CA ALA A 280 -12.36 1.97 17.98
C ALA A 280 -12.17 0.50 18.42
N LEU A 281 -11.64 -0.35 17.53
CA LEU A 281 -11.30 -1.74 17.84
C LEU A 281 -10.23 -1.88 18.94
N THR A 282 -9.27 -0.94 18.98
CA THR A 282 -8.27 -0.91 20.06
C THR A 282 -8.89 -0.58 21.41
N ARG A 283 -9.98 0.20 21.42
CA ARG A 283 -10.74 0.55 22.63
C ARG A 283 -11.85 -0.44 22.98
N GLY A 284 -11.98 -1.53 22.21
CA GLY A 284 -13.02 -2.53 22.43
C GLY A 284 -14.42 -2.06 22.04
N ASP A 285 -14.52 -1.13 21.08
CA ASP A 285 -15.79 -0.67 20.51
C ASP A 285 -15.92 -1.11 19.04
N PRO A 286 -16.21 -2.40 18.79
CA PRO A 286 -16.35 -2.91 17.43
C PRO A 286 -17.61 -2.38 16.72
N SER A 287 -18.59 -1.82 17.44
CA SER A 287 -19.78 -1.21 16.81
C SER A 287 -19.42 0.13 16.19
N ALA A 288 -18.71 0.99 16.93
CA ALA A 288 -18.21 2.24 16.37
C ALA A 288 -17.23 2.01 15.20
N ALA A 289 -16.50 0.89 15.21
CA ALA A 289 -15.64 0.51 14.09
C ALA A 289 -16.45 0.20 12.82
N LEU A 290 -17.56 -0.52 12.92
CA LEU A 290 -18.45 -0.78 11.77
C LEU A 290 -19.07 0.50 11.23
N ASP A 291 -19.56 1.37 12.12
CA ASP A 291 -20.16 2.66 11.75
C ASP A 291 -19.14 3.55 11.01
N ALA A 292 -17.89 3.56 11.46
CA ALA A 292 -16.82 4.29 10.78
C ALA A 292 -16.60 3.76 9.36
N LEU A 293 -16.48 2.44 9.19
CA LEU A 293 -16.25 1.80 7.88
C LEU A 293 -17.44 1.98 6.93
N ASP A 294 -18.67 2.04 7.45
CA ASP A 294 -19.87 2.30 6.65
C ASP A 294 -19.84 3.73 6.06
N ARG A 295 -19.30 4.70 6.79
CA ARG A 295 -19.11 6.09 6.31
C ARG A 295 -18.01 6.22 5.25
N GLY A 296 -17.02 5.33 5.25
CA GLY A 296 -15.93 5.32 4.26
C GLY A 296 -16.38 4.96 2.84
N GLY A 297 -17.42 4.13 2.70
CA GLY A 297 -18.09 3.86 1.42
C GLY A 297 -17.34 2.95 0.43
N SER A 298 -16.24 2.29 0.81
CA SER A 298 -15.52 1.32 -0.02
C SER A 298 -14.85 0.24 0.82
N GLU A 299 -14.76 -0.99 0.29
CA GLU A 299 -14.04 -2.11 0.92
C GLU A 299 -12.71 -2.36 0.19
N ARG A 300 -11.64 -1.71 0.67
CA ARG A 300 -10.24 -2.04 0.34
C ARG A 300 -9.71 -3.15 1.27
N ASP A 301 -8.48 -3.61 1.01
CA ASP A 301 -7.81 -4.67 1.79
C ASP A 301 -7.81 -4.41 3.30
N ALA A 302 -7.47 -3.19 3.76
CA ALA A 302 -7.46 -2.85 5.18
C ALA A 302 -8.88 -2.73 5.78
N SER A 303 -9.78 -1.99 5.12
CA SER A 303 -11.19 -1.86 5.51
C SER A 303 -11.91 -3.22 5.67
N ALA A 304 -11.65 -4.17 4.77
CA ALA A 304 -12.25 -5.50 4.82
C ALA A 304 -11.78 -6.30 6.04
N VAL A 305 -10.47 -6.26 6.35
CA VAL A 305 -9.91 -6.90 7.55
C VAL A 305 -10.49 -6.30 8.83
N LEU A 306 -10.53 -4.96 8.92
CA LEU A 306 -11.07 -4.25 10.08
C LEU A 306 -12.56 -4.57 10.28
N ARG A 307 -13.34 -4.59 9.18
CA ARG A 307 -14.77 -4.96 9.22
C ARG A 307 -14.96 -6.40 9.67
N ALA A 308 -14.20 -7.34 9.13
CA ALA A 308 -14.27 -8.73 9.52
C ALA A 308 -13.95 -8.93 11.00
N ARG A 309 -12.90 -8.26 11.50
CA ARG A 309 -12.55 -8.24 12.91
C ARG A 309 -13.71 -7.72 13.77
N ALA A 310 -14.24 -6.56 13.43
CA ALA A 310 -15.35 -5.96 14.16
C ALA A 310 -16.59 -6.87 14.18
N LEU A 311 -16.94 -7.48 13.03
CA LEU A 311 -18.04 -8.44 12.92
C LEU A 311 -17.85 -9.67 13.82
N VAL A 312 -16.64 -10.22 13.88
CA VAL A 312 -16.33 -11.34 14.78
C VAL A 312 -16.47 -10.92 16.24
N GLU A 313 -15.94 -9.76 16.63
CA GLU A 313 -16.03 -9.25 18.01
C GLU A 313 -17.48 -8.97 18.46
N VAL A 314 -18.37 -8.55 17.54
CA VAL A 314 -19.82 -8.42 17.83
C VAL A 314 -20.62 -9.72 17.68
N GLY A 315 -19.97 -10.87 17.46
CA GLY A 315 -20.62 -12.17 17.35
C GLY A 315 -21.38 -12.40 16.04
N ARG A 316 -21.05 -11.66 14.98
CA ARG A 316 -21.64 -11.76 13.63
C ARG A 316 -20.70 -12.42 12.63
N ALA A 317 -20.07 -13.53 13.02
CA ALA A 317 -19.11 -14.25 12.18
C ALA A 317 -19.69 -14.68 10.80
N ASP A 318 -21.00 -14.95 10.73
CA ASP A 318 -21.68 -15.31 9.48
C ASP A 318 -21.71 -14.17 8.46
N ALA A 319 -21.58 -12.91 8.90
CA ALA A 319 -21.53 -11.76 8.02
C ALA A 319 -20.14 -11.56 7.38
N VAL A 320 -19.10 -12.27 7.85
CA VAL A 320 -17.74 -12.15 7.31
C VAL A 320 -17.64 -12.71 5.88
N ASP A 321 -18.43 -13.73 5.55
CA ASP A 321 -18.44 -14.30 4.19
C ASP A 321 -18.95 -13.28 3.16
N ALA A 322 -19.87 -12.40 3.56
CA ALA A 322 -20.34 -11.29 2.71
C ALA A 322 -19.27 -10.20 2.53
N VAL A 323 -18.44 -9.94 3.55
CA VAL A 323 -17.29 -9.04 3.43
C VAL A 323 -16.27 -9.60 2.46
N LEU A 324 -15.92 -10.90 2.58
CA LEU A 324 -15.02 -11.57 1.65
C LEU A 324 -15.55 -11.51 0.21
N ALA A 325 -16.84 -11.79 0.00
CA ALA A 325 -17.43 -11.76 -1.33
C ALA A 325 -17.39 -10.35 -1.96
N ARG A 326 -17.73 -9.31 -1.19
CA ARG A 326 -17.67 -7.92 -1.68
C ARG A 326 -16.23 -7.47 -1.93
N TRP A 327 -15.31 -7.84 -1.05
CA TRP A 327 -13.89 -7.55 -1.17
C TRP A 327 -13.27 -8.21 -2.40
N GLU A 328 -13.55 -9.49 -2.64
CA GLU A 328 -13.14 -10.23 -3.85
C GLU A 328 -13.71 -9.58 -5.13
N ASN A 329 -14.97 -9.15 -5.09
CA ASN A 329 -15.62 -8.44 -6.21
C ASN A 329 -15.07 -7.04 -6.45
N ALA A 330 -14.56 -6.36 -5.41
CA ALA A 330 -13.92 -5.05 -5.50
C ALA A 330 -12.47 -5.13 -6.05
N GLY A 331 -11.94 -6.33 -6.29
CA GLY A 331 -10.61 -6.53 -6.86
C GLY A 331 -9.47 -6.59 -5.85
N ALA A 332 -9.75 -6.97 -4.59
CA ALA A 332 -8.81 -7.23 -3.48
C ALA A 332 -7.42 -7.77 -3.89
N THR A 333 -6.34 -7.29 -3.27
CA THR A 333 -4.94 -7.59 -3.67
C THR A 333 -4.09 -8.40 -2.68
N ALA A 334 -4.58 -8.65 -1.46
CA ALA A 334 -3.77 -9.20 -0.36
C ALA A 334 -4.15 -10.63 0.10
N PRO A 335 -3.48 -11.70 -0.40
CA PRO A 335 -3.76 -13.08 0.03
C PRO A 335 -3.45 -13.40 1.51
N PRO A 336 -2.47 -12.78 2.21
CA PRO A 336 -2.34 -12.92 3.66
C PRO A 336 -3.58 -12.46 4.42
N ALA A 337 -4.15 -11.31 4.01
CA ALA A 337 -5.29 -10.71 4.66
C ALA A 337 -6.57 -11.54 4.44
N VAL A 338 -6.77 -12.11 3.24
CA VAL A 338 -7.89 -13.03 2.96
C VAL A 338 -7.78 -14.30 3.81
N ARG A 339 -6.59 -14.90 3.90
CA ARG A 339 -6.35 -16.06 4.78
C ARG A 339 -6.65 -15.74 6.24
N MET A 340 -6.20 -14.57 6.71
CA MET A 340 -6.45 -14.09 8.06
C MET A 340 -7.95 -13.91 8.33
N VAL A 341 -8.69 -13.25 7.45
CA VAL A 341 -10.15 -13.04 7.60
C VAL A 341 -10.91 -14.38 7.61
N ARG A 342 -10.56 -15.30 6.71
CA ARG A 342 -11.15 -16.66 6.68
C ARG A 342 -10.83 -17.43 7.96
N ALA A 343 -9.59 -17.35 8.45
CA ALA A 343 -9.16 -17.98 9.70
C ALA A 343 -9.92 -17.41 10.91
N MET A 344 -10.10 -16.09 10.99
CA MET A 344 -10.88 -15.42 12.05
C MET A 344 -12.34 -15.89 12.05
N ALA A 345 -12.98 -15.95 10.88
CA ALA A 345 -14.36 -16.41 10.76
C ALA A 345 -14.51 -17.90 11.09
N ALA A 346 -13.54 -18.74 10.71
CA ALA A 346 -13.52 -20.16 11.05
C ALA A 346 -13.35 -20.38 12.56
N ALA A 347 -12.40 -19.68 13.20
CA ALA A 347 -12.19 -19.72 14.64
C ALA A 347 -13.43 -19.27 15.42
N ALA A 348 -14.07 -18.17 15.00
CA ALA A 348 -15.28 -17.66 15.63
C ALA A 348 -16.48 -18.62 15.52
N ARG A 349 -16.51 -19.46 14.48
CA ARG A 349 -17.49 -20.53 14.28
C ARG A 349 -17.13 -21.85 14.97
N GLY A 350 -16.01 -21.90 15.70
CA GLY A 350 -15.55 -23.10 16.40
C GLY A 350 -14.89 -24.15 15.51
N HIS A 351 -14.50 -23.80 14.28
CA HIS A 351 -13.76 -24.69 13.39
C HIS A 351 -12.26 -24.67 13.70
N ALA A 352 -11.58 -25.78 13.42
CA ALA A 352 -10.13 -25.87 13.53
C ALA A 352 -9.45 -24.96 12.49
N VAL A 353 -8.40 -24.26 12.90
CA VAL A 353 -7.61 -23.35 12.04
C VAL A 353 -6.18 -23.89 11.95
N GLU A 354 -5.67 -24.03 10.73
CA GLU A 354 -4.27 -24.40 10.46
C GLU A 354 -3.30 -23.37 11.09
N PRO A 355 -2.26 -23.79 11.85
CA PRO A 355 -1.31 -22.88 12.48
C PRO A 355 -0.63 -21.93 11.48
N THR A 356 -0.37 -22.40 10.26
CA THR A 356 0.25 -21.61 9.20
C THR A 356 -0.66 -20.52 8.62
N ALA A 357 -1.98 -20.63 8.81
CA ALA A 357 -2.93 -19.54 8.51
C ALA A 357 -2.83 -18.41 9.54
N LEU A 358 -2.27 -18.72 10.73
CA LEU A 358 -1.98 -17.80 11.82
C LEU A 358 -0.50 -17.34 11.83
N ASP A 359 0.44 -18.08 11.24
CA ASP A 359 1.86 -17.68 11.20
C ASP A 359 2.17 -16.61 10.13
N VAL A 360 1.25 -16.38 9.18
CA VAL A 360 1.26 -15.17 8.33
C VAL A 360 0.59 -13.99 9.06
N ILE A 361 0.22 -14.13 10.34
CA ILE A 361 -0.14 -13.01 11.21
C ILE A 361 1.14 -12.27 11.61
N ASP A 362 1.77 -11.62 10.65
CA ASP A 362 2.31 -10.29 10.94
C ASP A 362 2.14 -9.33 9.76
N PRO A 363 0.91 -8.86 9.51
CA PRO A 363 0.69 -7.61 8.81
C PRO A 363 0.45 -6.48 9.82
N ARG A 364 1.04 -6.50 11.03
CA ARG A 364 0.63 -5.56 12.08
C ARG A 364 0.94 -4.11 11.68
N PRO A 365 -0.05 -3.22 11.52
CA PRO A 365 0.12 -1.85 11.97
C PRO A 365 0.28 -1.88 13.51
N SER A 366 1.06 -0.96 14.05
CA SER A 366 1.77 -0.97 15.35
C SER A 366 0.96 -1.21 16.64
N TRP A 367 -0.36 -1.44 16.59
CA TRP A 367 -1.29 -1.41 17.73
C TRP A 367 -1.98 -2.76 18.02
N PHE A 368 -1.69 -3.84 17.30
CA PHE A 368 -2.20 -5.18 17.65
C PHE A 368 -1.27 -5.89 18.66
N ARG A 369 -1.54 -5.72 19.96
CA ARG A 369 -1.13 -6.67 21.01
C ARG A 369 -2.37 -7.37 21.55
N LEU A 370 -2.42 -8.70 21.48
CA LEU A 370 -3.38 -9.46 22.26
C LEU A 370 -3.06 -9.27 23.76
N PRO A 371 -4.03 -8.93 24.63
CA PRO A 371 -3.86 -9.13 26.06
C PRO A 371 -3.73 -10.63 26.31
N GLY A 372 -2.74 -11.00 27.14
CA GLY A 372 -2.14 -12.32 27.16
C GLY A 372 -3.08 -13.53 27.26
N LYS A 373 -2.61 -14.62 26.65
CA LYS A 373 -2.51 -15.93 27.27
C LYS A 373 -1.20 -16.58 26.85
#